data_AF-A0AA42Z3Y1-F1
#
_entry.id   AF-A0AA42Z3Y1-F1
#
_cell.length_a   1.000
_cell.length_b   1.000
_cell.length_c   1.000
_cell.angle_alpha   90.00
_cell.angle_beta   90.00
_cell.angle_gamma   90.00
#
_symmetry.space_group_name_H-M   'P 1'
#
loop_
_entity.id
_entity.type
_entity.pdbx_description
1 polymer ?
#
loop_
_entity_poly.entity_id
_entity_poly.type
_entity_poly.pdbx_seq_one_letter_code
_entity_poly.pdbx_strand_id
1 'polypeptide(L)'
;MPLIHHAQREVTLKVVYYGAGLGGKTTNIETICERTRPEHRGKLVSVHTDAERTLFLDLLPIQLGTFRGYDMRLHILSVPGQIAQDSTRQLVLRHVDGVVLVVDSQVAATEGNNFSIRNLDYNLRLHGVDPDRVPLVVQYNKRDLLGTMDFGELRETLGVPEGVSEIEASAREGWGVFETLKAIVRECMHQLGDPSVRPEGHVECLLPEPRDRFYPRGPVSMIHAIVPDDELEPAQASEG
;
A
#
# COMPACT_ATOMS: atom_id res chain seq x y z
N MET A 1 -8.61 2.85 -9.30
CA MET A 1 -9.31 3.06 -10.58
C MET A 1 -8.27 3.20 -11.69
N PRO A 2 -8.11 2.20 -12.58
CA PRO A 2 -7.08 2.20 -13.60
C PRO A 2 -7.33 3.34 -14.57
N LEU A 3 -6.27 3.96 -15.06
CA LEU A 3 -6.36 5.01 -16.06
C LEU A 3 -6.16 4.41 -17.45
N ILE A 4 -7.19 4.46 -18.29
CA ILE A 4 -7.15 3.98 -19.67
C ILE A 4 -6.98 5.16 -20.62
N HIS A 5 -5.99 5.02 -21.50
CA HIS A 5 -5.65 5.95 -22.57
C HIS A 5 -5.74 5.25 -23.92
N HIS A 6 -6.86 5.36 -24.63
CA HIS A 6 -7.10 4.66 -25.89
C HIS A 6 -6.21 5.15 -27.03
N ALA A 7 -5.93 6.46 -27.08
CA ALA A 7 -5.09 7.03 -28.15
C ALA A 7 -3.66 6.47 -28.14
N GLN A 8 -3.11 6.25 -26.95
CA GLN A 8 -1.80 5.64 -26.72
C GLN A 8 -1.86 4.12 -26.58
N ARG A 9 -3.07 3.54 -26.50
CA ARG A 9 -3.32 2.15 -26.11
C ARG A 9 -2.56 1.78 -24.83
N GLU A 10 -2.74 2.58 -23.79
CA GLU A 10 -2.05 2.40 -22.51
C GLU A 10 -3.05 2.26 -21.35
N VAL A 11 -2.73 1.40 -20.39
CA VAL A 11 -3.44 1.30 -19.12
C VAL A 11 -2.45 1.46 -17.98
N THR A 12 -2.74 2.37 -17.05
CA THR A 12 -1.96 2.56 -15.84
C THR A 12 -2.73 2.05 -14.63
N LEU A 13 -2.14 1.06 -13.94
CA LEU A 13 -2.56 0.57 -12.64
C LEU A 13 -1.82 1.29 -11.52
N LYS A 14 -2.46 1.49 -10.39
CA LYS A 14 -1.93 2.12 -9.18
C LYS A 14 -2.07 1.16 -7.99
N VAL A 15 -0.97 0.59 -7.53
CA VAL A 15 -0.91 -0.27 -6.35
C VAL A 15 -0.25 0.50 -5.20
N VAL A 16 -0.88 0.44 -4.02
CA VAL A 16 -0.37 1.08 -2.81
C VAL A 16 0.09 0.02 -1.82
N TYR A 17 1.35 0.09 -1.41
CA TYR A 17 1.86 -0.64 -0.27
C TYR A 17 1.50 0.14 1.00
N TYR A 18 0.75 -0.50 1.89
CA TYR A 18 0.19 0.09 3.11
C TYR A 18 0.56 -0.75 4.33
N GLY A 19 0.58 -0.17 5.52
CA GLY A 19 0.98 -0.88 6.74
C GLY A 19 1.70 0.01 7.76
N ALA A 20 2.09 -0.57 8.89
CA ALA A 20 2.75 0.12 9.99
C ALA A 20 4.07 0.81 9.59
N GLY A 21 4.47 1.85 10.35
CA GLY A 21 5.82 2.43 10.26
C GLY A 21 6.89 1.34 10.43
N LEU A 22 7.98 1.44 9.66
CA LEU A 22 9.08 0.47 9.67
C LEU A 22 8.70 -1.00 9.33
N GLY A 23 7.47 -1.25 8.85
CA GLY A 23 7.01 -2.60 8.46
C GLY A 23 7.65 -3.16 7.18
N GLY A 24 8.48 -2.37 6.47
CA GLY A 24 9.23 -2.81 5.28
C GLY A 24 8.55 -2.52 3.94
N LYS A 25 7.68 -1.51 3.88
CA LYS A 25 7.05 -1.05 2.62
C LYS A 25 8.08 -0.47 1.63
N THR A 26 8.93 0.45 2.09
CA THR A 26 9.99 1.05 1.27
C THR A 26 10.97 -0.03 0.80
N THR A 27 11.37 -0.94 1.69
CA THR A 27 12.23 -2.09 1.34
C THR A 27 11.62 -2.99 0.26
N ASN A 28 10.30 -3.21 0.27
CA ASN A 28 9.62 -3.91 -0.83
C ASN A 28 9.81 -3.17 -2.16
N ILE A 29 9.56 -1.85 -2.18
CA ILE A 29 9.66 -1.04 -3.41
C ILE A 29 11.11 -0.97 -3.90
N GLU A 30 12.07 -0.80 -3.00
CA GLU A 30 13.51 -0.84 -3.31
C GLU A 30 13.91 -2.19 -3.90
N THR A 31 13.49 -3.29 -3.28
CA THR A 31 13.78 -4.64 -3.78
C THR A 31 13.18 -4.88 -5.16
N ILE A 32 11.95 -4.40 -5.39
CA ILE A 32 11.31 -4.48 -6.71
C ILE A 32 12.10 -3.65 -7.72
N CYS A 33 12.53 -2.44 -7.35
CA CYS A 33 13.34 -1.57 -8.19
C CYS A 33 14.66 -2.25 -8.58
N GLU A 34 15.41 -2.76 -7.60
CA GLU A 34 16.72 -3.38 -7.80
C GLU A 34 16.64 -4.63 -8.69
N ARG A 35 15.63 -5.47 -8.49
CA ARG A 35 15.49 -6.76 -9.20
C ARG A 35 14.69 -6.65 -10.51
N THR A 36 14.09 -5.50 -10.80
CA THR A 36 13.44 -5.24 -12.09
C THR A 36 14.46 -4.69 -13.09
N ARG A 37 14.50 -5.30 -14.28
CA ARG A 37 15.37 -4.89 -15.39
C ARG A 37 15.22 -3.38 -15.68
N PRO A 38 16.30 -2.60 -15.79
CA PRO A 38 16.24 -1.14 -15.97
C PRO A 38 15.34 -0.66 -17.12
N GLU A 39 15.27 -1.42 -18.20
CA GLU A 39 14.41 -1.14 -19.36
C GLU A 39 12.91 -1.24 -19.08
N HIS A 40 12.51 -1.96 -18.01
CA HIS A 40 11.11 -2.18 -17.65
C HIS A 40 10.69 -1.33 -16.44
N ARG A 41 11.54 -0.42 -15.95
CA ARG A 41 11.21 0.45 -14.82
C ARG A 41 11.66 1.89 -15.07
N GLY A 42 10.94 2.84 -14.50
CA GLY A 42 11.45 4.19 -14.37
C GLY A 42 12.38 4.34 -13.17
N LYS A 43 12.70 5.59 -12.83
CA LYS A 43 13.44 5.92 -11.62
C LYS A 43 12.52 5.77 -10.41
N LEU A 44 13.04 5.19 -9.33
CA LEU A 44 12.41 5.32 -8.02
C LEU A 44 12.49 6.80 -7.63
N VAL A 45 11.32 7.40 -7.42
CA VAL A 45 11.21 8.79 -6.96
C VAL A 45 10.82 8.75 -5.49
N SER A 46 11.71 9.26 -4.64
CA SER A 46 11.42 9.51 -3.23
C SER A 46 11.35 11.02 -3.04
N VAL A 47 10.14 11.53 -2.76
CA VAL A 47 9.94 12.95 -2.51
C VAL A 47 10.14 13.21 -1.01
N HIS A 48 10.91 14.25 -0.70
CA HIS A 48 11.14 14.79 0.64
C HIS A 48 11.04 16.31 0.53
N THR A 49 10.05 16.95 1.15
CA THR A 49 9.91 18.41 1.11
C THR A 49 10.16 19.03 2.48
N ASP A 50 11.06 20.02 2.55
CA ASP A 50 11.45 20.73 3.77
C ASP A 50 10.44 21.80 4.22
N ALA A 51 9.51 22.21 3.35
CA ALA A 51 8.46 23.16 3.71
C ALA A 51 7.32 22.48 4.49
N GLU A 52 7.25 22.77 5.79
CA GLU A 52 6.12 22.51 6.74
C GLU A 52 5.67 21.05 6.98
N ARG A 53 6.61 20.09 6.96
CA ARG A 53 6.41 18.65 7.24
C ARG A 53 5.90 17.83 6.03
N THR A 54 6.85 17.57 5.14
CA THR A 54 7.20 16.22 4.67
C THR A 54 6.13 15.35 3.98
N LEU A 55 5.90 15.61 2.69
CA LEU A 55 5.39 14.59 1.79
C LEU A 55 6.51 13.56 1.57
N PHE A 56 6.41 12.42 2.23
CA PHE A 56 7.23 11.25 1.92
C PHE A 56 6.44 10.30 1.03
N LEU A 57 6.90 10.12 -0.20
CA LEU A 57 6.29 9.22 -1.16
C LEU A 57 7.39 8.47 -1.89
N ASP A 58 7.31 7.14 -1.84
CA ASP A 58 8.04 6.27 -2.76
C ASP A 58 7.13 6.01 -3.97
N LEU A 59 7.58 6.35 -5.18
CA LEU A 59 6.90 6.04 -6.43
C LEU A 59 7.84 5.28 -7.38
N LEU A 60 7.42 4.08 -7.78
CA LEU A 60 8.12 3.26 -8.78
C LEU A 60 7.18 2.92 -9.94
N PRO A 61 7.39 3.51 -11.13
CA PRO A 61 6.70 3.10 -12.34
C PRO A 61 7.37 1.87 -12.97
N ILE A 62 6.59 0.86 -13.33
CA ILE A 62 7.01 -0.40 -13.94
C ILE A 62 6.18 -0.67 -15.19
N GLN A 63 6.81 -1.22 -16.23
CA GLN A 63 6.14 -1.76 -17.41
C GLN A 63 5.90 -3.25 -17.23
N LEU A 64 4.64 -3.67 -17.33
CA LEU A 64 4.23 -5.08 -17.17
C LEU A 64 4.18 -5.83 -18.51
N GLY A 65 4.37 -5.14 -19.63
CA GLY A 65 4.21 -5.67 -20.98
C GLY A 65 2.86 -5.30 -21.58
N THR A 66 2.36 -6.10 -22.52
CA THR A 66 1.11 -5.83 -23.23
C THR A 66 -0.02 -6.76 -22.80
N PHE A 67 -1.25 -6.25 -22.72
CA PHE A 67 -2.46 -7.02 -22.47
C PHE A 67 -3.59 -6.57 -23.39
N ARG A 68 -4.13 -7.50 -24.19
CA ARG A 68 -5.16 -7.21 -25.22
C ARG A 68 -4.80 -6.02 -26.12
N GLY A 69 -3.49 -5.90 -26.41
CA GLY A 69 -2.93 -4.83 -27.22
C GLY A 69 -2.89 -3.46 -26.54
N TYR A 70 -2.96 -3.40 -25.21
CA TYR A 70 -2.64 -2.20 -24.42
C TYR A 70 -1.30 -2.39 -23.73
N ASP A 71 -0.46 -1.35 -23.72
CA ASP A 71 0.72 -1.28 -22.87
C ASP A 71 0.29 -1.10 -21.41
N MET A 72 0.73 -2.03 -20.56
CA MET A 72 0.37 -2.05 -19.14
C MET A 72 1.48 -1.39 -18.32
N ARG A 73 1.13 -0.31 -17.63
CA ARG A 73 1.98 0.36 -16.65
C ARG A 73 1.45 0.12 -15.25
N LEU A 74 2.37 0.01 -14.30
CA LEU A 74 2.10 -0.12 -12.89
C LEU A 74 2.84 0.98 -12.14
N HIS A 75 2.10 1.80 -11.41
CA HIS A 75 2.64 2.72 -10.42
C HIS A 75 2.53 2.06 -9.05
N ILE A 76 3.68 1.81 -8.42
CA ILE A 76 3.78 1.30 -7.06
C ILE A 76 4.06 2.48 -6.14
N LEU A 77 3.21 2.69 -5.14
CA LEU A 77 3.33 3.79 -4.18
C LEU A 77 3.40 3.28 -2.74
N SER A 78 4.12 3.99 -1.89
CA SER A 78 4.07 3.81 -0.43
C SER A 78 4.18 5.15 0.28
N VAL A 79 3.59 5.21 1.49
CA VAL A 79 3.79 6.31 2.43
C VAL A 79 4.55 5.76 3.64
N PRO A 80 5.77 6.22 3.94
CA PRO A 80 6.53 5.74 5.09
C PRO A 80 5.84 6.17 6.39
N GLY A 81 5.72 5.20 7.30
CA GLY A 81 4.69 5.21 8.34
C GLY A 81 5.04 5.91 9.64
N GLN A 82 6.03 6.81 9.68
CA GLN A 82 6.38 7.56 10.90
C GLN A 82 6.20 9.08 10.80
N ILE A 83 6.13 9.65 9.59
CA ILE A 83 6.18 11.13 9.43
C ILE A 83 5.08 11.67 8.51
N ALA A 84 4.34 10.81 7.81
CA ALA A 84 3.33 11.28 6.88
C ALA A 84 2.02 11.69 7.57
N GLN A 85 1.61 12.93 7.33
CA GLN A 85 0.27 13.42 7.66
C GLN A 85 -0.82 12.61 6.95
N ASP A 86 -2.01 12.52 7.55
CA ASP A 86 -3.16 11.83 6.95
C ASP A 86 -3.53 12.37 5.56
N SER A 87 -3.27 13.66 5.30
CA SER A 87 -3.44 14.29 3.97
C SER A 87 -2.61 13.60 2.87
N THR A 88 -1.37 13.20 3.18
CA THR A 88 -0.50 12.46 2.24
C THR A 88 -1.03 11.05 2.00
N ARG A 89 -1.50 10.36 3.06
CA ARG A 89 -2.09 9.01 2.95
C ARG A 89 -3.35 9.03 2.10
N GLN A 90 -4.20 10.04 2.30
CA GLN A 90 -5.40 10.30 1.50
C GLN A 90 -5.05 10.50 0.02
N LEU A 91 -4.07 11.37 -0.27
CA LEU A 91 -3.63 11.61 -1.64
C LEU A 91 -3.13 10.33 -2.33
N VAL A 92 -2.36 9.50 -1.61
CA VAL A 92 -1.82 8.25 -2.16
C VAL A 92 -2.90 7.19 -2.36
N LEU A 93 -3.96 7.14 -1.55
CA LEU A 93 -5.06 6.18 -1.73
C LEU A 93 -6.08 6.60 -2.78
N ARG A 94 -6.08 7.87 -3.22
CA ARG A 94 -6.96 8.34 -4.30
C ARG A 94 -6.78 7.51 -5.58
N HIS A 95 -7.88 7.02 -6.14
CA HIS A 95 -7.88 6.17 -7.35
C HIS A 95 -7.01 4.90 -7.22
N VAL A 96 -6.80 4.36 -6.02
CA VAL A 96 -6.08 3.09 -5.86
C VAL A 96 -6.79 1.94 -6.61
N ASP A 97 -6.00 1.05 -7.21
CA ASP A 97 -6.46 -0.17 -7.88
C ASP A 97 -6.33 -1.40 -7.02
N GLY A 98 -5.29 -1.44 -6.20
CA GLY A 98 -5.06 -2.52 -5.25
C GLY A 98 -4.16 -2.10 -4.12
N VAL A 99 -4.33 -2.76 -2.99
CA VAL A 99 -3.55 -2.53 -1.78
C VAL A 99 -2.77 -3.78 -1.42
N VAL A 100 -1.49 -3.60 -1.13
CA VAL A 100 -0.69 -4.59 -0.43
C VAL A 100 -0.60 -4.15 1.02
N LEU A 101 -1.20 -4.91 1.93
CA LEU A 101 -1.03 -4.68 3.36
C LEU A 101 0.22 -5.41 3.84
N VAL A 102 1.26 -4.66 4.16
CA VAL A 102 2.53 -5.17 4.70
C VAL A 102 2.42 -5.21 6.23
N VAL A 103 2.41 -6.42 6.77
CA VAL A 103 2.35 -6.75 8.19
C VAL A 103 3.76 -7.02 8.68
N ASP A 104 4.16 -6.37 9.77
CA ASP A 104 5.39 -6.73 10.48
C ASP A 104 5.12 -7.92 11.40
N SER A 105 5.82 -9.04 11.20
CA SER A 105 5.55 -10.30 11.90
C SER A 105 6.08 -10.35 13.35
N GLN A 106 6.77 -9.31 13.83
CA GLN A 106 7.27 -9.28 15.20
C GLN A 106 6.14 -9.03 16.21
N VAL A 107 6.21 -9.68 17.37
CA VAL A 107 5.22 -9.52 18.46
C VAL A 107 4.97 -8.04 18.81
N ALA A 108 6.05 -7.26 18.93
CA ALA A 108 5.99 -5.85 19.29
C ALA A 108 5.27 -4.96 18.25
N ALA A 109 5.08 -5.43 17.02
CA ALA A 109 4.47 -4.65 15.96
C ALA A 109 2.94 -4.85 15.85
N THR A 110 2.34 -5.72 16.67
CA THR A 110 0.91 -6.06 16.63
C THR A 110 0.01 -4.83 16.71
N GLU A 111 0.27 -3.92 17.64
CA GLU A 111 -0.52 -2.70 17.79
C GLU A 111 -0.40 -1.78 16.56
N GLY A 112 0.81 -1.62 16.03
CA GLY A 112 1.06 -0.85 14.81
C GLY A 112 0.36 -1.45 13.58
N ASN A 113 0.34 -2.78 13.45
CA ASN A 113 -0.38 -3.47 12.38
C ASN A 113 -1.89 -3.19 12.48
N ASN A 114 -2.48 -3.40 13.66
CA ASN A 114 -3.91 -3.14 13.92
C ASN A 114 -4.29 -1.68 13.67
N PHE A 115 -3.45 -0.75 14.10
CA PHE A 115 -3.62 0.68 13.81
C PHE A 115 -3.63 0.95 12.30
N SER A 116 -2.66 0.39 11.57
CA SER A 116 -2.54 0.61 10.13
C SER A 116 -3.74 0.06 9.34
N ILE A 117 -4.34 -1.06 9.79
CA ILE A 117 -5.56 -1.64 9.20
C ILE A 117 -6.74 -0.68 9.40
N ARG A 118 -6.92 -0.15 10.62
CA ARG A 118 -7.99 0.83 10.92
C ARG A 118 -7.80 2.13 10.15
N ASN A 119 -6.56 2.60 10.03
CA ASN A 119 -6.23 3.82 9.28
C ASN A 119 -6.48 3.64 7.77
N LEU A 120 -6.25 2.44 7.22
CA LEU A 120 -6.58 2.11 5.84
C LEU A 120 -8.11 2.15 5.60
N ASP A 121 -8.91 1.52 6.48
CA ASP A 121 -10.38 1.55 6.43
C ASP A 121 -10.90 3.00 6.39
N TYR A 122 -10.44 3.80 7.34
CA TYR A 122 -10.83 5.20 7.47
C TYR A 122 -10.53 6.01 6.21
N ASN A 123 -9.29 5.93 5.72
CA ASN A 123 -8.87 6.73 4.56
C ASN A 123 -9.57 6.31 3.26
N LEU A 124 -9.83 5.01 3.06
CA LEU A 124 -10.59 4.54 1.89
C LEU A 124 -12.05 5.02 1.94
N ARG A 125 -12.71 4.89 3.10
CA ARG A 125 -14.10 5.35 3.28
C ARG A 125 -14.24 6.86 3.14
N LEU A 126 -13.25 7.63 3.61
CA LEU A 126 -13.24 9.09 3.45
C LEU A 126 -13.25 9.52 1.97
N HIS A 127 -12.72 8.68 1.08
CA HIS A 127 -12.76 8.90 -0.38
C HIS A 127 -13.95 8.24 -1.07
N GLY A 128 -14.94 7.77 -0.31
CA GLY A 128 -16.13 7.11 -0.86
C GLY A 128 -15.85 5.74 -1.48
N VAL A 129 -14.70 5.14 -1.18
CA VAL A 129 -14.33 3.80 -1.64
C VAL A 129 -14.67 2.81 -0.55
N ASP A 130 -15.41 1.75 -0.91
CA ASP A 130 -15.66 0.65 0.01
C ASP A 130 -14.39 -0.23 0.12
N PRO A 131 -13.71 -0.26 1.28
CA PRO A 131 -12.45 -0.97 1.41
C PRO A 131 -12.60 -2.48 1.25
N ASP A 132 -13.79 -3.02 1.52
CA ASP A 132 -14.09 -4.45 1.34
C ASP A 132 -14.24 -4.82 -0.15
N ARG A 133 -14.31 -3.84 -1.06
CA ARG A 133 -14.31 -4.04 -2.52
C ARG A 133 -12.95 -3.74 -3.18
N VAL A 134 -11.98 -3.16 -2.49
CA VAL A 134 -10.66 -2.86 -3.07
C VAL A 134 -9.80 -4.12 -3.12
N PRO A 135 -9.24 -4.56 -4.26
CA PRO A 135 -8.26 -5.64 -4.33
C PRO A 135 -7.20 -5.56 -3.22
N LEU A 136 -7.02 -6.66 -2.48
CA LEU A 136 -6.17 -6.72 -1.29
C LEU A 136 -5.29 -7.97 -1.32
N VAL A 137 -4.01 -7.79 -0.99
CA VAL A 137 -3.08 -8.88 -0.65
C VAL A 137 -2.43 -8.55 0.68
N VAL A 138 -2.32 -9.54 1.56
CA VAL A 138 -1.63 -9.42 2.85
C VAL A 138 -0.25 -10.06 2.72
N GLN A 139 0.79 -9.27 3.01
CA GLN A 139 2.16 -9.74 3.07
C GLN A 139 2.64 -9.75 4.53
N TYR A 140 2.98 -10.92 5.04
CA TYR A 140 3.59 -11.10 6.35
C TYR A 140 5.10 -10.98 6.22
N ASN A 141 5.62 -9.80 6.49
CA ASN A 141 7.01 -9.46 6.28
C ASN A 141 7.88 -9.73 7.52
N LYS A 142 9.21 -9.72 7.34
CA LYS A 142 10.25 -9.95 8.36
C LYS A 142 10.28 -11.36 8.95
N ARG A 143 9.79 -12.34 8.18
CA ARG A 143 9.78 -13.76 8.57
C ARG A 143 11.18 -14.37 8.68
N ASP A 144 12.20 -13.68 8.20
CA ASP A 144 13.61 -14.00 8.41
C ASP A 144 14.10 -13.73 9.85
N LEU A 145 13.38 -12.91 10.63
CA LEU A 145 13.78 -12.56 11.99
C LEU A 145 13.41 -13.64 13.00
N LEU A 146 14.27 -13.81 14.01
CA LEU A 146 13.96 -14.59 15.21
C LEU A 146 12.93 -13.85 16.07
N GLY A 147 12.05 -14.61 16.74
CA GLY A 147 11.03 -14.04 17.63
C GLY A 147 9.83 -13.41 16.91
N THR A 148 9.61 -13.77 15.65
CA THR A 148 8.34 -13.50 14.97
C THR A 148 7.22 -14.36 15.55
N MET A 149 5.99 -13.84 15.53
CA MET A 149 4.80 -14.65 15.88
C MET A 149 4.67 -15.84 14.94
N ASP A 150 4.05 -16.92 15.40
CA ASP A 150 3.68 -18.00 14.51
C ASP A 150 2.76 -17.48 13.39
N PHE A 151 2.87 -18.07 12.20
CA PHE A 151 2.08 -17.62 11.05
C PHE A 151 0.57 -17.82 11.28
N GLY A 152 0.17 -18.94 11.89
CA GLY A 152 -1.22 -19.24 12.21
C GLY A 152 -1.78 -18.26 13.24
N GLU A 153 -1.02 -17.99 14.30
CA GLU A 153 -1.42 -17.02 15.34
C GLU A 153 -1.58 -15.61 14.76
N LEU A 154 -0.65 -15.19 13.90
CA LEU A 154 -0.69 -13.87 13.28
C LEU A 154 -1.87 -13.73 12.30
N ARG A 155 -2.16 -14.79 11.53
CA ARG A 155 -3.33 -14.88 10.66
C ARG A 155 -4.63 -14.78 11.45
N GLU A 156 -4.75 -15.52 12.56
CA GLU A 156 -5.91 -15.48 13.44
C GLU A 156 -6.08 -14.11 14.10
N THR A 157 -4.98 -13.53 14.58
CA THR A 157 -4.97 -12.21 15.24
C THR A 157 -5.44 -11.10 14.32
N LEU A 158 -5.05 -11.13 13.03
CA LEU A 158 -5.48 -10.14 12.06
C LEU A 158 -6.90 -10.38 11.55
N GLY A 159 -7.37 -11.63 11.53
CA GLY A 159 -8.69 -11.98 11.01
C GLY A 159 -8.83 -11.73 9.51
N VAL A 160 -7.81 -12.09 8.72
CA VAL A 160 -7.82 -11.89 7.26
C VAL A 160 -8.99 -12.69 6.64
N PRO A 161 -9.86 -12.04 5.83
CA PRO A 161 -11.00 -12.71 5.21
C PRO A 161 -10.61 -13.83 4.26
N GLU A 162 -11.49 -14.81 4.09
CA GLU A 162 -11.32 -15.83 3.06
C GLU A 162 -11.20 -15.21 1.66
N GLY A 163 -10.38 -15.83 0.80
CA GLY A 163 -10.13 -15.38 -0.56
C GLY A 163 -9.10 -14.25 -0.71
N VAL A 164 -8.67 -13.62 0.39
CA VAL A 164 -7.53 -12.69 0.35
C VAL A 164 -6.23 -13.50 0.26
N SER A 165 -5.37 -13.15 -0.70
CA SER A 165 -4.05 -13.80 -0.80
C SER A 165 -3.14 -13.36 0.34
N GLU A 166 -2.52 -14.35 0.99
CA GLU A 166 -1.64 -14.21 2.15
C GLU A 166 -0.27 -14.77 1.82
N ILE A 167 0.78 -13.96 1.93
CA ILE A 167 2.14 -14.32 1.47
C ILE A 167 3.14 -14.01 2.57
N GLU A 168 3.92 -15.01 2.98
CA GLU A 168 5.10 -14.80 3.82
C GLU A 168 6.23 -14.16 3.01
N ALA A 169 6.94 -13.20 3.61
CA ALA A 169 8.03 -12.50 2.95
C ALA A 169 9.17 -12.12 3.90
N SER A 170 10.35 -11.98 3.30
CA SER A 170 11.38 -11.08 3.79
C SER A 170 11.67 -10.07 2.69
N ALA A 171 11.26 -8.82 2.91
CA ALA A 171 11.58 -7.74 1.98
C ALA A 171 13.11 -7.57 1.84
N ARG A 172 13.85 -7.76 2.94
CA ARG A 172 15.31 -7.65 2.98
C ARG A 172 16.00 -8.74 2.16
N GLU A 173 15.62 -10.00 2.36
CA GLU A 173 16.20 -11.12 1.59
C GLU A 173 15.55 -11.25 0.20
N GLY A 174 14.41 -10.58 0.01
CA GLY A 174 13.66 -10.39 -1.24
C GLY A 174 12.80 -11.58 -1.68
N TRP A 175 12.68 -12.63 -0.88
CA TRP A 175 11.68 -13.68 -1.11
C TRP A 175 10.28 -13.21 -0.67
N GLY A 176 9.23 -13.71 -1.34
CA GLY A 176 7.85 -13.27 -1.14
C GLY A 176 7.49 -11.90 -1.76
N VAL A 177 8.46 -11.02 -2.02
CA VAL A 177 8.24 -9.67 -2.59
C VAL A 177 7.56 -9.70 -3.96
N PHE A 178 8.15 -10.41 -4.93
CA PHE A 178 7.57 -10.50 -6.29
C PHE A 178 6.34 -11.40 -6.36
N GLU A 179 6.21 -12.36 -5.44
CA GLU A 179 4.99 -13.16 -5.31
C GLU A 179 3.82 -12.27 -4.90
N THR A 180 4.04 -11.41 -3.90
CA THR A 180 3.08 -10.39 -3.45
C THR A 180 2.69 -9.45 -4.58
N LEU A 181 3.69 -8.91 -5.29
CA LEU A 181 3.44 -8.01 -6.42
C LEU A 181 2.63 -8.68 -7.52
N LYS A 182 2.97 -9.92 -7.90
CA LYS A 182 2.23 -10.68 -8.91
C LYS A 182 0.81 -10.99 -8.47
N ALA A 183 0.60 -11.30 -7.19
CA ALA A 183 -0.72 -11.57 -6.63
C ALA A 183 -1.64 -10.35 -6.74
N ILE A 184 -1.17 -9.17 -6.30
CA ILE A 184 -2.01 -7.95 -6.35
C ILE A 184 -2.24 -7.50 -7.79
N VAL A 185 -1.23 -7.58 -8.67
CA VAL A 185 -1.40 -7.25 -10.09
C VAL A 185 -2.40 -8.19 -10.76
N ARG A 186 -2.37 -9.49 -10.45
CA ARG A 186 -3.33 -10.46 -10.98
C ARG A 186 -4.75 -10.09 -10.56
N GLU A 187 -4.96 -9.73 -9.30
CA GLU A 187 -6.29 -9.33 -8.81
C GLU A 187 -6.79 -8.06 -9.52
N CYS A 188 -5.96 -7.02 -9.60
CA CYS A 188 -6.31 -5.80 -10.33
C CYS A 188 -6.63 -6.08 -11.81
N MET A 189 -5.84 -6.92 -12.47
CA MET A 189 -6.07 -7.28 -13.87
C MET A 189 -7.36 -8.09 -14.07
N HIS A 190 -7.70 -8.96 -13.12
CA HIS A 190 -8.97 -9.68 -13.14
C HIS A 190 -10.13 -8.69 -13.11
N GLN A 191 -10.13 -7.76 -12.15
CA GLN A 191 -11.20 -6.78 -11.99
C GLN A 191 -11.28 -5.79 -13.17
N LEU A 192 -10.14 -5.44 -13.79
CA LEU A 192 -10.11 -4.61 -15.00
C LEU A 192 -10.82 -5.28 -16.18
N GLY A 193 -10.60 -6.58 -16.40
CA GLY A 193 -11.14 -7.29 -17.56
C GLY A 193 -10.55 -6.76 -18.88
N ASP A 194 -11.34 -6.72 -19.95
CA ASP A 194 -10.87 -6.24 -21.26
C ASP A 194 -10.85 -4.69 -21.32
N PRO A 195 -9.69 -4.03 -21.43
CA PRO A 195 -9.63 -2.57 -21.49
C PRO A 195 -10.26 -1.97 -22.77
N SER A 196 -10.41 -2.75 -23.86
CA SER A 196 -10.96 -2.25 -25.11
C SER A 196 -12.46 -1.96 -25.08
N VAL A 197 -13.19 -2.54 -24.12
CA VAL A 197 -14.63 -2.32 -23.93
C VAL A 197 -14.94 -1.36 -22.77
N ARG A 198 -13.90 -0.84 -22.12
CA ARG A 198 -14.00 0.11 -21.02
C ARG A 198 -13.91 1.55 -21.57
N PRO A 199 -14.49 2.55 -20.90
CA PRO A 199 -14.39 3.95 -21.32
C PRO A 199 -12.99 4.54 -21.07
N GLU A 200 -12.67 5.62 -21.80
CA GLU A 200 -11.47 6.45 -21.57
C GLU A 200 -11.47 7.03 -20.15
N GLY A 201 -10.28 7.14 -19.54
CA GLY A 201 -10.10 7.75 -18.23
C GLY A 201 -10.06 6.74 -17.08
N HIS A 202 -10.41 7.21 -15.88
CA HIS A 202 -10.41 6.36 -14.68
C HIS A 202 -11.62 5.42 -14.67
N VAL A 203 -11.36 4.12 -14.60
CA VAL A 203 -12.41 3.09 -14.54
C VAL A 203 -12.47 2.41 -13.18
N GLU A 204 -13.67 2.03 -12.74
CA GLU A 204 -13.84 1.27 -11.50
C GLU A 204 -13.29 -0.14 -11.67
N CYS A 205 -12.40 -0.52 -10.75
CA CYS A 205 -11.71 -1.80 -10.70
C CYS A 205 -11.78 -2.34 -9.27
N LEU A 206 -13.02 -2.39 -8.78
CA LEU A 206 -13.37 -2.91 -7.46
C LEU A 206 -14.03 -4.27 -7.64
N LEU A 207 -13.94 -5.12 -6.62
CA LEU A 207 -14.68 -6.37 -6.56
C LEU A 207 -16.19 -6.09 -6.79
N PRO A 208 -16.89 -6.97 -7.52
CA PRO A 208 -18.32 -6.82 -7.75
C PRO A 208 -19.10 -6.88 -6.45
N GLU A 209 -18.74 -7.82 -5.57
CA GLU A 209 -19.30 -7.96 -4.23
C GLU A 209 -18.22 -7.67 -3.17
N PRO A 210 -18.57 -7.05 -2.03
CA PRO A 210 -17.65 -6.88 -0.93
C PRO A 210 -17.26 -8.23 -0.32
N ARG A 211 -15.99 -8.38 0.05
CA ARG A 211 -15.54 -9.53 0.85
C ARG A 211 -16.06 -9.45 2.29
N ASP A 212 -15.91 -10.54 3.04
CA ASP A 212 -16.14 -10.51 4.48
C ASP A 212 -15.31 -9.42 5.14
N ARG A 213 -15.91 -8.69 6.06
CA ARG A 213 -15.34 -7.45 6.56
C ARG A 213 -14.04 -7.71 7.32
N PHE A 214 -12.94 -7.19 6.79
CA PHE A 214 -11.63 -7.27 7.43
C PHE A 214 -11.45 -6.22 8.54
N TYR A 215 -12.12 -5.08 8.40
CA TYR A 215 -11.84 -3.89 9.20
C TYR A 215 -12.73 -3.81 10.44
N PRO A 216 -12.15 -3.75 11.66
CA PRO A 216 -12.92 -3.77 12.90
C PRO A 216 -13.86 -2.55 13.04
N ARG A 217 -15.03 -2.76 13.64
CA ARG A 217 -16.02 -1.70 13.93
C ARG A 217 -15.55 -0.86 15.13
N GLY A 218 -15.63 0.47 15.03
CA GLY A 218 -15.38 1.37 16.17
C GLY A 218 -14.99 2.79 15.73
N PRO A 219 -15.09 3.80 16.62
CA PRO A 219 -14.66 5.15 16.32
C PRO A 219 -13.14 5.20 16.10
N VAL A 220 -12.75 5.90 15.05
CA VAL A 220 -11.37 6.10 14.59
C VAL A 220 -10.63 7.15 15.45
N SER A 221 -11.23 7.58 16.57
CA SER A 221 -10.88 8.79 17.33
C SER A 221 -9.51 8.79 18.03
N MET A 222 -8.66 7.78 17.79
CA MET A 222 -7.32 7.65 18.37
C MET A 222 -6.19 7.80 17.32
N ILE A 223 -6.51 8.05 16.03
CA ILE A 223 -5.48 8.15 14.98
C ILE A 223 -4.56 9.37 15.14
N HIS A 224 -5.00 10.42 15.84
CA HIS A 224 -4.19 11.63 16.08
C HIS A 224 -3.24 11.56 17.30
N ALA A 225 -3.23 10.47 18.08
CA ALA A 225 -2.57 10.42 19.38
C ALA A 225 -1.16 9.81 19.39
N ILE A 226 -0.51 9.64 18.23
CA ILE A 226 0.90 9.21 18.17
C ILE A 226 1.70 10.18 17.32
N VAL A 227 1.75 11.44 17.76
CA VAL A 227 2.99 12.21 17.68
C VAL A 227 3.62 12.04 19.06
N PRO A 228 4.86 11.55 19.19
CA PRO A 228 5.53 11.58 20.49
C PRO A 228 5.56 13.04 20.97
N ASP A 229 5.09 13.29 22.19
CA ASP A 229 5.08 14.62 22.83
C ASP A 229 6.50 15.19 23.08
N ASP A 230 7.57 14.48 22.70
CA ASP A 230 8.95 14.76 23.10
C ASP A 230 9.71 15.80 22.24
N GLU A 231 9.04 16.58 21.37
CA GLU A 231 9.70 17.69 20.64
C GLU A 231 8.96 19.03 20.75
N LEU A 232 8.38 19.31 21.91
CA LEU A 232 8.03 20.67 22.32
C LEU A 232 9.01 21.13 23.41
N GLU A 233 10.28 21.36 23.06
CA GLU A 233 11.06 22.31 23.86
C GLU A 233 10.46 23.70 23.64
N PRO A 234 10.06 24.43 24.71
CA PRO A 234 9.65 25.81 24.57
C PRO A 234 10.90 26.61 24.19
N ALA A 235 10.89 27.23 23.02
CA ALA A 235 11.83 28.29 22.68
C ALA A 235 11.81 29.31 23.82
N GLN A 236 12.83 29.26 24.67
CA GLN A 236 13.01 30.24 25.72
C GLN A 236 13.23 31.58 25.04
N ALA A 237 12.31 32.50 25.32
CA ALA A 237 12.49 33.90 25.01
C ALA A 237 13.74 34.40 25.73
N SER A 238 14.74 34.85 24.98
CA SER A 238 15.73 35.79 25.48
C SER A 238 15.47 37.14 24.83
N GLU A 239 14.63 37.93 25.50
CA GLU A 239 14.80 39.38 25.50
C GLU A 239 16.11 39.70 26.23
N GLY A 240 16.96 40.52 25.61
CA GLY A 240 18.25 40.97 26.14
C GLY A 240 19.17 41.48 25.05
#